data_AF-A0A921FE07-F1
#
_entry.id   AF-A0A921FE07-F1
#
_cell.length_a   1.000
_cell.length_b   1.000
_cell.length_c   1.000
_cell.angle_alpha   90.00
_cell.angle_beta   90.00
_cell.angle_gamma   90.00
#
_symmetry.space_group_name_H-M   'P 1'
#
loop_
_entity.id
_entity.type
_entity.pdbx_description
1 polymer ?
#
loop_
_entity_poly.entity_id
_entity_poly.type
_entity_poly.pdbx_seq_one_letter_code
_entity_poly.pdbx_strand_id
1 'polypeptide(L)'
;MKKAEYGEGERLAVNPNRFNEEVTAYDKTGNILGIRRMGQTGAQEYGLVDNLALTYSGNQLTKVTDNAASSAYSNGFEFKDGADRETEYTYDENGNLTQDLNR
;
A
#
# COMPACT_ATOMS: atom_id res chain seq x y z
N MET A 1 0.31 3.83 17.27
CA MET A 1 0.83 2.54 16.75
C MET A 1 0.91 2.69 15.23
N LYS A 2 2.04 2.37 14.59
CA LYS A 2 2.25 2.55 13.15
C LYS A 2 2.55 1.25 12.40
N LYS A 3 2.88 0.18 13.13
CA LYS A 3 3.27 -1.13 12.61
C LYS A 3 2.34 -2.19 13.17
N ALA A 4 1.84 -3.06 12.31
CA ALA A 4 1.13 -4.28 12.64
C ALA A 4 2.05 -5.47 12.36
N GLU A 5 2.23 -6.31 13.37
CA GLU A 5 3.04 -7.51 13.26
C GLU A 5 2.14 -8.71 13.01
N TYR A 6 2.53 -9.54 12.05
CA TYR A 6 1.86 -10.78 11.69
C TYR A 6 2.76 -11.97 12.05
N GLY A 7 2.14 -13.01 12.59
CA GLY A 7 2.76 -14.30 12.85
C GLY A 7 1.82 -15.41 12.42
N GLU A 8 2.40 -16.48 11.87
CA GLU A 8 1.67 -17.61 11.31
C GLU A 8 1.87 -18.85 12.19
N GLY A 9 0.78 -19.37 12.74
CA GLY A 9 0.78 -20.53 13.64
C GLY A 9 0.52 -20.15 15.11
N GLU A 10 0.92 -21.04 16.03
CA GLU A 10 0.54 -20.97 17.46
C GLU A 10 1.09 -19.75 18.21
N ARG A 11 2.07 -19.02 17.63
CA ARG A 11 2.73 -17.88 18.29
C ARG A 11 3.06 -16.78 17.27
N LEU A 12 2.96 -15.52 17.71
CA LEU A 12 3.29 -14.34 16.90
C LEU A 12 4.75 -14.34 16.40
N ALA A 13 5.67 -14.96 17.15
CA ALA A 13 7.08 -15.03 16.79
C ALA A 13 7.41 -16.10 15.72
N VAL A 14 6.42 -16.90 15.29
CA VAL A 14 6.61 -17.88 14.22
C VAL A 14 6.38 -17.19 12.89
N ASN A 15 7.34 -17.36 11.97
CA ASN A 15 7.31 -16.78 10.63
C ASN A 15 7.11 -15.24 10.61
N PRO A 16 7.87 -14.47 11.40
CA PRO A 16 7.69 -13.03 11.47
C PRO A 16 8.08 -12.37 10.14
N ASN A 17 7.56 -11.15 9.90
CA ASN A 17 7.88 -10.31 8.74
C ASN A 17 7.41 -10.86 7.37
N ARG A 18 6.58 -11.89 7.34
CA ARG A 18 5.99 -12.38 6.08
C ARG A 18 4.87 -11.49 5.55
N PHE A 19 4.03 -10.98 6.45
CA PHE A 19 2.82 -10.21 6.11
C PHE A 19 2.62 -9.02 7.06
N ASN A 20 3.71 -8.46 7.58
CA ASN A 20 3.63 -7.25 8.39
C ASN A 20 3.16 -6.07 7.54
N GLU A 21 2.48 -5.14 8.20
CA GLU A 21 2.04 -3.88 7.59
C GLU A 21 2.52 -2.70 8.41
N GLU A 22 2.80 -1.58 7.77
CA GLU A 22 3.23 -0.37 8.44
C GLU A 22 2.71 0.87 7.74
N VAL A 23 2.06 1.75 8.49
CA VAL A 23 1.83 3.14 8.09
C VAL A 23 3.06 3.96 8.44
N THR A 24 3.81 4.41 7.44
CA THR A 24 5.09 5.10 7.66
C THR A 24 4.88 6.54 8.13
N ALA A 25 3.87 7.21 7.62
CA ALA A 25 3.60 8.61 7.91
C ALA A 25 2.12 8.97 7.83
N TYR A 26 1.77 10.05 8.53
CA TYR A 26 0.50 10.75 8.41
C TYR A 26 0.79 12.23 8.20
N ASP A 27 -0.10 12.94 7.51
CA ASP A 27 -0.08 14.39 7.52
C ASP A 27 -0.67 14.95 8.84
N LYS A 28 -0.70 16.28 8.98
CA LYS A 28 -1.19 16.95 10.20
C LYS A 28 -2.69 16.76 10.43
N THR A 29 -3.44 16.40 9.39
CA THR A 29 -4.89 16.20 9.41
C THR A 29 -5.28 14.72 9.51
N GLY A 30 -4.31 13.81 9.48
CA GLY A 30 -4.50 12.38 9.69
C GLY A 30 -4.62 11.55 8.42
N ASN A 31 -4.38 12.12 7.23
CA ASN A 31 -4.29 11.32 6.00
C ASN A 31 -3.03 10.47 6.04
N ILE A 32 -3.11 9.21 5.58
CA ILE A 32 -1.96 8.31 5.49
C ILE A 32 -1.06 8.76 4.34
N LEU A 33 0.21 9.06 4.61
CA LEU A 33 1.15 9.47 3.57
C LEU A 33 1.98 8.32 3.01
N GLY A 34 2.05 7.19 3.71
CA GLY A 34 2.73 6.02 3.18
C GLY A 34 2.41 4.73 3.91
N ILE A 35 2.46 3.64 3.15
CA ILE A 35 2.16 2.29 3.61
C ILE A 35 3.25 1.35 3.08
N ARG A 36 3.77 0.48 3.95
CA ARG A 36 4.60 -0.67 3.56
C ARG A 36 3.86 -1.95 3.89
N ARG A 37 3.80 -2.88 2.93
CA ARG A 37 3.23 -4.23 3.16
C ARG A 37 4.22 -5.29 2.73
N MET A 38 4.43 -6.24 3.62
CA MET A 38 5.17 -7.46 3.32
C MET A 38 4.21 -8.49 2.72
N GLY A 39 4.72 -9.32 1.84
CA GLY A 39 3.97 -10.40 1.22
C GLY A 39 4.87 -11.45 0.60
N GLN A 40 4.26 -12.45 0.01
CA GLN A 40 4.96 -13.51 -0.68
C GLN A 40 5.47 -12.99 -2.04
N THR A 41 6.77 -13.15 -2.32
CA THR A 41 7.43 -12.71 -3.57
C THR A 41 7.94 -13.89 -4.42
N GLY A 42 7.95 -15.09 -3.84
CA GLY A 42 8.28 -16.36 -4.51
C GLY A 42 7.61 -17.55 -3.83
N ALA A 43 7.75 -18.76 -4.37
CA ALA A 43 7.05 -19.95 -3.86
C ALA A 43 7.25 -20.20 -2.35
N GLN A 44 8.40 -19.81 -1.78
CA GLN A 44 8.68 -19.83 -0.34
C GLN A 44 9.44 -18.58 0.12
N GLU A 45 9.36 -17.50 -0.67
CA GLU A 45 10.08 -16.24 -0.42
C GLU A 45 9.09 -15.15 -0.04
N TYR A 46 9.51 -14.30 0.88
CA TYR A 46 8.69 -13.20 1.41
C TYR A 46 9.52 -11.94 1.43
N GLY A 47 8.89 -10.83 1.07
CA GLY A 47 9.54 -9.53 0.89
C GLY A 47 8.53 -8.39 0.89
N LEU A 48 9.02 -7.19 0.62
CA LEU A 48 8.18 -6.01 0.47
C LEU A 48 7.44 -6.10 -0.86
N VAL A 49 6.10 -6.11 -0.83
CA VAL A 49 5.24 -6.16 -2.02
C VAL A 49 4.57 -4.82 -2.30
N ASP A 50 4.43 -3.95 -1.30
CA ASP A 50 4.00 -2.57 -1.50
C ASP A 50 4.87 -1.61 -0.69
N ASN A 51 5.24 -0.50 -1.32
CA ASN A 51 5.90 0.65 -0.71
C ASN A 51 5.25 1.94 -1.22
N LEU A 52 4.02 2.16 -0.76
CA LEU A 52 3.13 3.17 -1.27
C LEU A 52 3.47 4.54 -0.68
N ALA A 53 3.59 5.54 -1.56
CA ALA A 53 3.59 6.95 -1.23
C ALA A 53 2.27 7.57 -1.73
N LEU A 54 1.49 8.13 -0.81
CA LEU A 54 0.14 8.64 -1.10
C LEU A 54 0.16 10.17 -1.07
N THR A 55 -0.41 10.78 -2.10
CA THR A 55 -0.52 12.24 -2.24
C THR A 55 -1.99 12.66 -2.22
N TYR A 56 -2.27 13.83 -1.63
CA TYR A 56 -3.64 14.30 -1.42
C TYR A 56 -3.80 15.78 -1.81
N SER A 57 -5.03 16.13 -2.18
CA SER A 57 -5.56 17.49 -2.17
C SER A 57 -6.64 17.57 -1.10
N GLY A 58 -6.36 18.23 0.03
CA GLY A 58 -7.21 18.12 1.22
C GLY A 58 -7.27 16.67 1.72
N ASN A 59 -8.46 16.08 1.78
CA ASN A 59 -8.67 14.66 2.15
C ASN A 59 -8.97 13.75 0.94
N GLN A 60 -8.80 14.26 -0.28
CA GLN A 60 -8.98 13.51 -1.52
C GLN A 60 -7.63 12.98 -1.99
N LEU A 61 -7.51 11.66 -2.14
CA LEU A 61 -6.31 11.01 -2.67
C LEU A 61 -6.14 11.41 -4.13
N THR A 62 -4.97 11.87 -4.55
CA THR A 62 -4.73 12.28 -5.95
C THR A 62 -3.81 11.34 -6.69
N LYS A 63 -2.88 10.68 -5.99
CA LYS A 63 -1.86 9.80 -6.58
C LYS A 63 -1.38 8.76 -5.56
N VAL A 64 -1.06 7.56 -6.04
CA VAL A 64 -0.36 6.54 -5.25
C VAL A 64 0.81 6.03 -6.07
N THR A 65 2.03 6.24 -5.58
CA THR A 65 3.24 5.67 -6.19
C THR A 65 3.69 4.45 -5.40
N ASP A 66 3.89 3.33 -6.07
CA ASP A 66 4.49 2.14 -5.48
C ASP A 66 5.99 2.05 -5.78
N ASN A 67 6.79 2.10 -4.71
CA ASN A 67 8.25 2.02 -4.79
C ASN A 67 8.77 0.61 -4.46
N ALA A 68 7.91 -0.41 -4.41
CA ALA A 68 8.34 -1.78 -4.19
C ALA A 68 9.08 -2.30 -5.44
N ALA A 69 10.23 -2.96 -5.22
CA ALA A 69 11.01 -3.55 -6.30
C ALA A 69 10.56 -4.96 -6.68
N SER A 70 9.73 -5.59 -5.85
CA SER A 70 9.25 -6.95 -6.02
C SER A 70 7.75 -6.96 -6.10
N SER A 71 7.22 -7.75 -7.03
CA SER A 71 5.79 -8.00 -7.09
C SER A 71 5.38 -9.18 -6.22
N ALA A 72 4.12 -9.20 -5.83
CA ALA A 72 3.48 -10.32 -5.19
C ALA A 72 3.52 -11.57 -6.09
N TYR A 73 3.90 -12.69 -5.50
CA TYR A 73 3.96 -13.98 -6.17
C TYR A 73 2.58 -14.43 -6.64
N SER A 74 2.53 -15.06 -7.82
CA SER A 74 1.32 -15.71 -8.35
C SER A 74 0.08 -14.79 -8.46
N ASN A 75 0.27 -13.54 -8.88
CA ASN A 75 -0.78 -12.52 -8.91
C ASN A 75 -1.41 -12.30 -7.53
N GLY A 76 -0.58 -12.33 -6.48
CA GLY A 76 -1.00 -11.97 -5.13
C GLY A 76 -1.53 -10.53 -5.06
N PHE A 77 -2.07 -10.18 -3.89
CA PHE A 77 -2.77 -8.91 -3.69
C PHE A 77 -1.80 -7.76 -3.37
N GLU A 78 -1.25 -7.15 -4.42
CA GLU A 78 -0.48 -5.90 -4.36
C GLU A 78 -1.25 -4.75 -5.01
N PHE A 79 -0.86 -3.52 -4.69
CA PHE A 79 -1.24 -2.36 -5.47
C PHE A 79 -0.60 -2.44 -6.86
N LYS A 80 -1.34 -2.00 -7.88
CA LYS A 80 -0.85 -1.99 -9.25
C LYS A 80 -0.68 -0.54 -9.66
N ASP A 81 0.54 -0.04 -9.53
CA ASP A 81 0.92 1.29 -9.99
C ASP A 81 1.12 1.27 -11.52
N GLY A 82 0.00 1.34 -12.25
CA GLY A 82 -0.04 1.20 -13.70
C GLY A 82 0.01 2.55 -14.44
N ALA A 83 -0.45 3.62 -13.80
CA ALA A 83 -0.45 4.96 -14.34
C ALA A 83 0.50 5.84 -13.54
N ASP A 84 1.36 6.60 -14.25
CA ASP A 84 2.22 7.60 -13.62
C ASP A 84 1.82 8.99 -14.12
N ARG A 85 0.89 9.62 -13.41
CA ARG A 85 0.39 10.99 -13.72
C ARG A 85 0.43 11.84 -12.46
N GLU A 86 0.33 13.17 -12.60
CA GLU A 86 0.24 14.04 -11.41
C GLU A 86 -1.06 13.80 -10.63
N THR A 87 -2.14 13.47 -11.35
CA THR A 87 -3.44 13.11 -10.79
C THR A 87 -3.93 11.82 -11.45
N GLU A 88 -4.10 10.78 -10.65
CA GLU A 88 -4.58 9.45 -11.04
C GLU A 88 -5.99 9.17 -10.52
N TYR A 89 -6.38 9.89 -9.46
CA TYR A 89 -7.68 9.80 -8.82
C TYR A 89 -8.39 11.14 -8.91
N THR A 90 -9.59 11.15 -9.49
CA THR A 90 -10.43 12.36 -9.58
C THR A 90 -11.80 12.11 -8.98
N TYR A 91 -12.45 13.21 -8.58
CA TYR A 91 -13.72 13.18 -7.84
C TYR A 91 -14.71 14.16 -8.45
N ASP A 92 -16.00 13.86 -8.30
CA ASP A 92 -17.05 14.83 -8.55
C ASP A 92 -17.16 15.86 -7.39
N GLU A 93 -18.05 16.85 -7.57
CA GLU A 93 -18.29 17.91 -6.58
C GLU A 93 -18.83 17.38 -5.23
N ASN A 94 -19.42 16.17 -5.22
CA ASN A 94 -19.91 15.52 -4.00
C ASN A 94 -18.83 14.67 -3.30
N GLY A 95 -17.64 14.56 -3.89
CA GLY A 95 -16.52 13.78 -3.39
C GLY A 95 -16.58 12.29 -3.74
N ASN A 96 -17.40 11.87 -4.70
CA ASN A 96 -17.38 10.50 -5.20
C ASN A 96 -16.22 10.31 -6.18
N LEU A 97 -15.53 9.17 -6.12
CA LEU A 97 -14.48 8.84 -7.07
C LEU A 97 -15.06 8.65 -8.46
N THR A 98 -14.58 9.41 -9.44
CA THR A 98 -15.04 9.37 -10.84
C THR A 98 -14.00 8.76 -11.78
N GLN A 99 -12.73 8.72 -11.37
CA GLN A 99 -11.67 8.08 -12.12
C GLN A 99 -10.63 7.46 -11.19
N ASP A 100 -10.20 6.26 -11.53
CA ASP A 100 -9.01 5.59 -10.99
C ASP A 100 -8.19 5.11 -12.19
N LEU A 101 -7.02 5.71 -12.43
CA LEU A 101 -6.16 5.36 -13.55
C LEU A 101 -5.38 4.04 -13.33
N ASN A 102 -5.42 3.47 -12.13
CA ASN A 102 -4.73 2.23 -11.75
C ASN A 102 -5.67 1.00 -11.80
N ARG A 103 -6.79 1.10 -12.53
CA ARG A 103 -7.84 0.08 -12.65
C ARG A 103 -8.27 -0.18 -14.08
#